data_AF-A0A3S0RK77-F1
#
_entry.id   AF-A0A3S0RK77-F1
#
_cell.length_a   1.000
_cell.length_b   1.000
_cell.length_c   1.000
_cell.angle_alpha   90.00
_cell.angle_beta   90.00
_cell.angle_gamma   90.00
#
_symmetry.space_group_name_H-M   'P 1'
#
loop_
_entity.id
_entity.type
_entity.pdbx_description
1 polymer ?
#
loop_
_entity_poly.entity_id
_entity_poly.type
_entity_poly.pdbx_seq_one_letter_code
_entity_poly.pdbx_strand_id
1 'polypeptide(L)'
;MLAGPRIVIALGMLGAFRLASGAVTVTAPDTVATRVQTLLHANYVGRQKLAVVDRVITLEKRLGAYRAAKTKEQLVLRLNADLWVATRDRRISVHEQSELAPAGIRPVVLGQDLQLYIPEGRP
;
A
#
# COMPACT_ATOMS: atom_id res chain seq x y z
N MET A 1 -42.77 32.24 -1.68
CA MET A 1 -41.97 32.78 -0.55
C MET A 1 -41.91 31.73 0.54
N LEU A 2 -40.69 31.43 1.01
CA LEU A 2 -40.34 30.84 2.32
C LEU A 2 -40.84 29.42 2.65
N ALA A 3 -39.94 28.44 2.52
CA ALA A 3 -39.38 27.67 3.65
C ALA A 3 -38.65 26.41 3.13
N GLY A 4 -37.36 26.54 2.84
CA GLY A 4 -36.47 25.38 2.69
C GLY A 4 -35.76 25.13 4.01
N PRO A 5 -35.74 23.89 4.54
CA PRO A 5 -35.06 23.61 5.80
C PRO A 5 -33.55 23.67 5.59
N ARG A 6 -32.93 24.69 6.20
CA ARG A 6 -31.48 24.84 6.34
C ARG A 6 -30.98 23.75 7.28
N ILE A 7 -30.44 22.66 6.71
CA ILE A 7 -29.62 21.72 7.47
C ILE A 7 -28.26 22.38 7.68
N VAL A 8 -28.17 23.12 8.78
CA VAL A 8 -26.91 23.49 9.41
C VAL A 8 -26.43 22.25 10.16
N ILE A 9 -25.48 21.52 9.58
CA ILE A 9 -24.69 20.55 10.32
C ILE A 9 -23.29 21.13 10.45
N ALA A 10 -23.13 21.90 11.51
CA ALA A 10 -21.87 22.04 12.21
C ALA A 10 -21.67 20.73 12.99
N LEU A 11 -20.78 19.86 12.52
CA LEU A 11 -20.32 18.70 13.27
C LEU A 11 -18.80 18.63 13.15
N GLY A 12 -18.15 19.05 14.24
CA GLY A 12 -16.76 18.78 14.63
C GLY A 12 -15.70 19.30 13.67
N MET A 13 -14.91 20.32 13.98
CA MET A 13 -13.89 20.25 15.03
C MET A 13 -13.34 18.84 15.30
N LEU A 14 -13.02 18.10 14.24
CA LEU A 14 -12.14 16.94 14.31
C LEU A 14 -11.01 17.11 13.29
N GLY A 15 -9.84 17.46 13.81
CA GLY A 15 -8.57 17.23 13.12
C GLY A 15 -8.09 18.35 12.21
N ALA A 16 -7.80 19.52 12.77
CA ALA A 16 -6.79 20.43 12.24
C ALA A 16 -5.37 19.82 12.33
N PHE A 17 -5.20 18.58 11.86
CA PHE A 17 -3.95 17.82 11.94
C PHE A 17 -3.90 16.83 10.78
N ARG A 18 -3.72 17.30 9.53
CA ARG A 18 -3.03 16.61 8.41
C ARG A 18 -2.77 17.54 7.20
N LEU A 19 -2.67 18.85 7.41
CA LEU A 19 -2.18 19.78 6.38
C LEU A 19 -0.66 19.95 6.53
N ALA A 20 0.11 18.87 6.28
CA ALA A 20 1.58 18.92 6.09
C ALA A 20 2.23 17.58 5.71
N SER A 21 1.50 16.56 5.23
CA SER A 21 2.15 15.52 4.43
C SER A 21 2.32 16.14 3.04
N GLY A 22 3.45 16.82 2.81
CA GLY A 22 3.79 17.27 1.46
C GLY A 22 3.66 16.05 0.56
N ALA A 23 2.95 16.17 -0.56
CA ALA A 23 2.75 15.08 -1.51
C ALA A 23 4.14 14.57 -1.96
N VAL A 24 4.69 13.60 -1.21
CA VAL A 24 6.01 13.06 -1.45
C VAL A 24 5.86 12.27 -2.73
N THR A 25 6.36 12.87 -3.81
CA THR A 25 6.35 12.23 -5.11
C THR A 25 7.22 10.99 -5.01
N VAL A 26 6.65 9.85 -5.38
CA VAL A 26 7.41 8.61 -5.46
C VAL A 26 8.28 8.71 -6.69
N THR A 27 9.60 8.84 -6.50
CA THR A 27 10.55 9.03 -7.61
C THR A 27 10.82 7.74 -8.39
N ALA A 28 10.49 6.57 -7.85
CA ALA A 28 10.77 5.28 -8.47
C ALA A 28 9.71 4.18 -8.14
N PRO A 29 8.44 4.35 -8.56
CA PRO A 29 7.35 3.44 -8.21
C PRO A 29 7.57 2.01 -8.71
N ASP A 30 8.13 1.83 -9.91
CA ASP A 30 8.43 0.49 -10.45
C ASP A 30 9.54 -0.22 -9.68
N THR A 31 10.48 0.54 -9.09
CA THR A 31 11.53 -0.01 -8.23
C THR A 31 10.95 -0.51 -6.92
N VAL A 32 10.01 0.22 -6.32
CA VAL A 32 9.27 -0.23 -5.13
C VAL A 32 8.53 -1.53 -5.42
N ALA A 33 7.79 -1.58 -6.54
CA ALA A 33 7.06 -2.79 -6.95
C ALA A 33 7.99 -4.00 -7.16
N THR A 34 9.14 -3.78 -7.79
CA THR A 34 10.16 -4.84 -7.98
C THR A 34 10.70 -5.34 -6.64
N ARG A 35 10.95 -4.43 -5.70
CA ARG A 35 11.45 -4.81 -4.36
C ARG A 35 10.41 -5.57 -3.56
N VAL A 36 9.13 -5.25 -3.70
CA VAL A 36 8.02 -6.05 -3.14
C VAL A 36 8.10 -7.49 -3.67
N GLN A 37 8.26 -7.69 -4.99
CA GLN A 37 8.43 -9.04 -5.55
C GLN A 37 9.61 -9.77 -4.92
N THR A 38 10.80 -9.16 -4.93
CA THR A 38 12.02 -9.77 -4.38
C THR A 38 11.85 -10.17 -2.92
N LEU A 39 11.24 -9.31 -2.10
CA LEU A 39 11.04 -9.59 -0.69
C LEU A 39 10.01 -10.70 -0.47
N LEU A 40 8.94 -10.76 -1.26
CA LEU A 40 7.98 -11.86 -1.18
C LEU A 40 8.62 -13.19 -1.56
N HIS A 41 9.43 -13.23 -2.63
CA HIS A 41 10.16 -14.45 -3.01
C HIS A 41 11.10 -14.94 -1.91
N ALA A 42 11.78 -14.03 -1.23
CA ALA A 42 12.73 -14.39 -0.17
C ALA A 42 12.04 -14.86 1.13
N ASN A 43 10.81 -14.41 1.41
CA ASN A 43 10.26 -14.46 2.76
C ASN A 43 8.86 -15.09 2.88
N TYR A 44 8.10 -15.15 1.80
CA TYR A 44 6.72 -15.60 1.85
C TYR A 44 6.63 -17.12 1.69
N VAL A 45 6.00 -17.79 2.65
CA VAL A 45 5.84 -19.25 2.67
C VAL A 45 4.90 -19.75 1.57
N GLY A 46 3.93 -18.93 1.15
CA GLY A 46 2.92 -19.30 0.14
C GLY A 46 3.47 -19.33 -1.29
N ARG A 47 4.46 -20.20 -1.57
CA ARG A 47 5.19 -20.27 -2.84
C ARG A 47 4.28 -20.40 -4.07
N GLN A 48 3.15 -21.09 -3.96
CA GLN A 48 2.17 -21.21 -5.06
C GLN A 48 1.58 -19.88 -5.53
N LYS A 49 1.60 -18.84 -4.69
CA LYS A 49 1.09 -17.50 -5.04
C LYS A 49 2.15 -16.61 -5.66
N LEU A 50 3.43 -16.93 -5.52
CA LEU A 50 4.53 -16.11 -6.04
C LEU A 50 4.47 -15.95 -7.56
N ALA A 51 4.13 -17.01 -8.29
CA ALA A 51 3.94 -16.92 -9.75
C ALA A 51 2.80 -15.96 -10.15
N VAL A 52 1.74 -15.87 -9.33
CA VAL A 52 0.63 -14.93 -9.56
C VAL A 52 1.06 -13.51 -9.23
N VAL A 53 1.78 -13.31 -8.13
CA VAL A 53 2.38 -12.02 -7.75
C VAL A 53 3.25 -11.50 -8.88
N ASP A 54 4.13 -12.34 -9.45
CA ASP A 54 5.01 -11.96 -10.54
C ASP A 54 4.25 -11.55 -11.78
N ARG A 55 3.23 -12.32 -12.15
CA ARG A 55 2.38 -12.00 -13.30
C ARG A 55 1.66 -10.66 -13.13
N VAL A 56 1.02 -10.44 -11.98
CA VAL A 56 0.27 -9.21 -11.69
C VAL A 56 1.20 -8.00 -11.70
N ILE A 57 2.26 -8.03 -10.88
CA ILE A 57 3.16 -6.88 -10.76
C ILE A 57 3.87 -6.57 -12.08
N THR A 58 4.28 -7.60 -12.84
CA THR A 58 4.92 -7.40 -14.15
C THR A 58 3.96 -6.78 -15.16
N LEU A 59 2.69 -7.20 -15.16
CA LEU A 59 1.67 -6.64 -16.04
C LEU A 59 1.39 -5.17 -15.68
N GLU A 60 1.16 -4.87 -14.41
CA GLU A 60 0.86 -3.51 -13.94
C GLU A 60 2.04 -2.55 -14.21
N LYS A 61 3.29 -3.01 -14.03
CA LYS A 61 4.50 -2.24 -14.42
C LYS A 61 4.53 -1.95 -15.92
N ARG A 62 4.23 -2.95 -16.76
CA ARG A 62 4.18 -2.81 -18.22
C ARG A 62 3.11 -1.81 -18.66
N LEU A 63 1.93 -1.88 -18.04
CA LEU A 63 0.83 -0.94 -18.28
C LEU A 63 1.10 0.46 -17.70
N GLY A 64 2.15 0.63 -16.89
CA GLY A 64 2.49 1.90 -16.26
C GLY A 64 1.56 2.30 -15.12
N ALA A 65 0.83 1.34 -14.55
CA ALA A 65 -0.12 1.58 -13.48
C ALA A 65 0.52 2.23 -12.24
N TYR A 66 1.72 1.77 -11.86
CA TYR A 66 2.44 2.34 -10.73
C TYR A 66 3.02 3.73 -11.04
N ARG A 67 3.45 3.97 -12.28
CA ARG A 67 3.89 5.31 -12.73
C ARG A 67 2.75 6.31 -12.80
N ALA A 68 1.52 5.83 -12.97
CA ALA A 68 0.32 6.66 -12.96
C ALA A 68 -0.08 7.13 -11.54
N ALA A 69 0.44 6.49 -10.48
CA ALA A 69 0.23 6.93 -9.11
C ALA A 69 0.99 8.25 -8.86
N LYS A 70 0.25 9.33 -8.59
CA LYS A 70 0.81 10.68 -8.40
C LYS A 70 1.29 10.94 -6.98
N THR A 71 0.81 10.14 -6.02
CA THR A 71 1.17 10.27 -4.61
C THR A 71 1.59 8.93 -4.03
N LYS A 72 2.30 8.98 -2.90
CA LYS A 72 2.71 7.79 -2.15
C LYS A 72 1.51 6.95 -1.73
N GLU A 73 0.44 7.57 -1.25
CA GLU A 73 -0.78 6.91 -0.82
C GLU A 73 -1.47 6.18 -1.98
N GLN A 74 -1.49 6.78 -3.17
CA GLN A 74 -2.03 6.14 -4.38
C GLN A 74 -1.21 4.91 -4.78
N LEU A 75 0.12 4.99 -4.67
CA LEU A 75 1.00 3.86 -4.95
C LEU A 75 0.76 2.72 -3.95
N VAL A 76 0.69 3.04 -2.66
CA VAL A 76 0.41 2.08 -1.59
C VAL A 76 -0.94 1.40 -1.80
N LEU A 77 -1.99 2.17 -2.10
CA LEU A 77 -3.32 1.64 -2.38
C LEU A 77 -3.30 0.66 -3.57
N ARG A 78 -2.64 1.04 -4.66
CA ARG A 78 -2.52 0.21 -5.87
C ARG A 78 -1.77 -1.09 -5.57
N LEU A 79 -0.59 -0.99 -4.95
CA LEU A 79 0.22 -2.15 -4.56
C LEU A 79 -0.56 -3.11 -3.65
N ASN A 80 -1.30 -2.58 -2.67
CA ASN A 80 -2.12 -3.40 -1.77
C ASN A 80 -3.29 -4.09 -2.48
N ALA A 81 -3.92 -3.42 -3.45
CA ALA A 81 -4.95 -4.04 -4.28
C ALA A 81 -4.38 -5.22 -5.09
N ASP A 82 -3.23 -5.02 -5.73
CA ASP A 82 -2.56 -6.05 -6.53
C ASP A 82 -2.08 -7.22 -5.68
N LEU A 83 -1.51 -6.95 -4.50
CA LEU A 83 -1.09 -7.96 -3.53
C LEU A 83 -2.28 -8.77 -3.03
N TRP A 84 -3.42 -8.13 -2.76
CA TRP A 84 -4.64 -8.83 -2.40
C TRP A 84 -5.15 -9.74 -3.52
N VAL A 85 -5.17 -9.24 -4.76
CA VAL A 85 -5.58 -10.02 -5.94
C VAL A 85 -4.70 -11.25 -6.12
N ALA A 86 -3.39 -11.09 -5.97
CA ALA A 86 -2.41 -12.15 -6.20
C ALA A 86 -2.34 -13.19 -5.07
N THR A 87 -2.35 -12.73 -3.82
CA THR A 87 -2.07 -13.59 -2.65
C THR A 87 -3.33 -14.06 -1.93
N ARG A 88 -4.40 -13.26 -1.96
CA ARG A 88 -5.60 -13.40 -1.12
C ARG A 88 -5.28 -13.44 0.39
N ASP A 89 -4.15 -12.85 0.80
CA ASP A 89 -3.73 -12.75 2.19
C ASP A 89 -3.67 -11.28 2.63
N ARG A 90 -4.60 -10.85 3.48
CA ARG A 90 -4.66 -9.45 3.96
C ARG A 90 -3.50 -9.05 4.86
N ARG A 91 -2.74 -10.04 5.37
CA ARG A 91 -1.56 -9.78 6.20
C ARG A 91 -0.38 -9.29 5.37
N ILE A 92 -0.40 -9.52 4.06
CA ILE A 92 0.61 -9.02 3.13
C ILE A 92 0.17 -7.66 2.62
N SER A 93 0.87 -6.62 3.06
CA SER A 93 0.49 -5.24 2.72
C SER A 93 1.67 -4.29 2.83
N VAL A 94 1.66 -3.25 2.00
CA VAL A 94 2.60 -2.13 2.01
C VAL A 94 2.03 -1.02 2.88
N HIS A 95 2.88 -0.45 3.73
CA HIS A 95 2.55 0.64 4.66
C HIS A 95 3.68 1.66 4.69
N GLU A 96 3.39 2.83 5.25
CA GLU A 96 4.44 3.78 5.62
C GLU A 96 5.20 3.30 6.86
N GLN A 97 6.49 3.62 6.95
CA GLN A 97 7.38 3.17 8.04
C GLN A 97 6.98 3.68 9.42
N SER A 98 6.22 4.78 9.50
CA SER A 98 5.69 5.29 10.76
C SER A 98 4.63 4.37 11.39
N GLU A 99 4.11 3.39 10.65
CA GLU A 99 3.10 2.48 11.14
C GLU A 99 3.70 1.31 11.92
N LEU A 100 3.08 0.98 13.06
CA LEU A 100 3.49 -0.13 13.91
C LEU A 100 3.03 -1.45 13.27
N ALA A 101 3.95 -2.41 13.15
CA ALA A 101 3.61 -3.74 12.65
C ALA A 101 2.70 -4.49 13.64
N PRO A 102 1.65 -5.18 13.17
CA PRO A 102 0.84 -6.06 14.01
C PRO A 102 1.67 -7.23 14.58
N ALA A 103 1.23 -7.80 15.71
CA ALA A 103 1.89 -8.96 16.30
C ALA A 103 1.97 -10.14 15.31
N GLY A 104 3.14 -10.78 15.20
CA GLY A 104 3.38 -11.90 14.27
C GLY A 104 3.53 -11.52 12.79
N ILE A 105 3.63 -10.21 12.50
CA ILE A 105 3.91 -9.67 11.17
C ILE A 105 5.28 -9.03 11.20
N ARG A 106 6.14 -9.42 10.25
CA ARG A 106 7.47 -8.83 10.12
C ARG A 106 7.41 -7.63 9.16
N PRO A 107 7.77 -6.41 9.60
CA PRO A 107 7.97 -5.28 8.72
C PRO A 107 9.31 -5.41 7.99
N VAL A 108 9.32 -5.22 6.68
CA VAL A 108 10.53 -5.25 5.86
C VAL A 108 10.64 -3.97 5.03
N VAL A 109 11.75 -3.25 5.17
CA VAL A 109 11.94 -1.95 4.52
C VAL A 109 11.98 -2.08 2.99
N LEU A 110 11.12 -1.33 2.31
CA LEU A 110 11.11 -1.16 0.85
C LEU A 110 11.93 0.07 0.40
N GLY A 111 12.10 1.04 1.30
CA GLY A 111 12.68 2.36 1.01
C GLY A 111 11.58 3.39 0.72
N GLN A 112 11.96 4.67 0.56
CA GLN A 112 11.02 5.79 0.38
C GLN A 112 9.97 5.90 1.51
N ASP A 113 10.39 5.61 2.73
CA ASP A 113 9.55 5.51 3.93
C ASP A 113 8.44 4.46 3.82
N LEU A 114 8.59 3.47 2.94
CA LEU A 114 7.67 2.34 2.81
C LEU A 114 8.26 1.07 3.42
N GLN A 115 7.37 0.22 3.90
CA GLN A 115 7.66 -1.11 4.40
C GLN A 115 6.60 -2.11 3.94
N LEU A 116 7.02 -3.36 3.76
CA LEU A 116 6.18 -4.49 3.43
C LEU A 116 5.96 -5.33 4.69
N TYR A 117 4.71 -5.57 5.01
CA TYR A 117 4.29 -6.52 6.02
C TYR A 117 4.19 -7.90 5.39
N ILE A 118 4.86 -8.87 6.01
CA ILE A 118 4.82 -10.28 5.60
C ILE A 118 4.55 -11.09 6.88
N PRO A 119 3.59 -12.04 6.87
CA PRO A 119 3.40 -12.92 8.00
C PRO A 119 4.67 -13.72 8.26
N GLU A 120 5.06 -13.84 9.53
CA GLU A 120 6.18 -14.69 9.90
C GLU A 120 5.82 -16.15 9.58
N GLY A 121 6.54 -16.73 8.63
CA GLY A 121 6.52 -18.17 8.44
C GLY A 121 7.27 -18.81 9.59
N ARG A 122 6.57 -19.43 10.54
CA ARG A 122 7.21 -20.51 11.28
C ARG A 122 7.38 -21.68 10.30
N PRO A 123 8.61 -22.21 10.17
CA PRO A 123 8.84 -23.44 9.40
C PRO A 123 8.00 -24.59 9.94
#